data_AF-A0A7W7N5Z6-F1
#
_entry.id   AF-A0A7W7N5Z6-F1
#
_cell.length_a   1.000
_cell.length_b   1.000
_cell.length_c   1.000
_cell.angle_alpha   90.00
_cell.angle_beta   90.00
_cell.angle_gamma   90.00
#
_symmetry.space_group_name_H-M   'P 1'
#
loop_
_entity.id
_entity.type
_entity.pdbx_description
1 polymer ?
#
loop_
_entity_poly.entity_id
_entity_poly.type
_entity_poly.pdbx_seq_one_letter_code
_entity_poly.pdbx_strand_id
1 'polypeptide(L)'
;MEVITLLLKNPIVIIVLFIILITKVFPPKNINSLYGYRTSNSMKNKSNWDFAQKFSTNLFLILLTVLLLLQIILYLIFGSTTFTNFSVFIGLIISVAIVLYQTEKKLKQSKTSE
;
A
#
# COMPACT_ATOMS: atom_id res chain seq x y z
N MET A 1 18.21 16.26 -11.58
CA MET A 1 17.71 17.12 -10.47
C MET A 1 16.19 17.19 -10.42
N GLU A 2 15.48 17.15 -11.55
CA GLU A 2 14.02 17.32 -11.58
C GLU A 2 13.17 16.19 -10.97
N VAL A 3 13.54 14.92 -11.18
CA VAL A 3 12.82 13.80 -10.54
C VAL A 3 12.94 13.85 -9.01
N ILE A 4 14.09 14.28 -8.49
CA ILE A 4 14.29 14.50 -7.05
C ILE A 4 13.36 15.62 -6.57
N THR A 5 13.18 16.69 -7.34
CA THR A 5 12.23 17.76 -6.97
C THR A 5 10.77 17.31 -6.98
N LEU A 6 10.36 16.40 -7.88
CA LEU A 6 9.03 15.80 -7.86
C LEU A 6 8.80 15.01 -6.56
N LEU A 7 9.79 14.19 -6.19
CA LEU A 7 9.80 13.38 -4.97
C LEU A 7 9.76 14.25 -3.71
N LEU A 8 10.50 15.35 -3.68
CA LEU A 8 10.50 16.31 -2.58
C LEU A 8 9.19 17.10 -2.49
N LYS A 9 8.55 17.43 -3.62
CA LYS A 9 7.24 18.12 -3.65
C LYS A 9 6.10 17.23 -3.19
N ASN A 10 6.23 15.91 -3.36
CA ASN A 10 5.20 14.93 -2.98
C ASN A 10 5.78 13.87 -2.02
N PRO A 11 6.17 14.26 -0.79
CA PRO A 11 6.86 13.36 0.14
C PRO A 11 5.98 12.20 0.60
N ILE A 12 4.66 12.29 0.40
CA ILE A 12 3.68 11.29 0.85
C ILE A 12 3.97 9.89 0.32
N VAL A 13 4.39 9.75 -0.95
CA VAL A 13 4.69 8.43 -1.53
C VAL A 13 5.91 7.81 -0.84
N ILE A 14 6.92 8.62 -0.53
CA ILE A 14 8.15 8.19 0.13
C ILE A 14 7.85 7.79 1.57
N ILE A 15 7.07 8.61 2.29
CA ILE A 15 6.65 8.33 3.67
C ILE A 15 5.86 7.02 3.72
N VAL A 16 4.89 6.84 2.82
CA VAL A 16 4.09 5.62 2.77
C VAL A 16 4.96 4.41 2.41
N LEU A 17 5.86 4.54 1.42
CA LEU A 17 6.80 3.46 1.08
C LEU A 17 7.66 3.07 2.27
N PHE A 18 8.17 4.05 3.02
CA PHE A 18 8.99 3.81 4.22
C PHE A 18 8.19 3.08 5.31
N ILE A 19 6.94 3.50 5.57
CA ILE A 19 6.05 2.83 6.52
C ILE A 19 5.80 1.38 6.10
N ILE A 20 5.55 1.12 4.82
CA ILE A 20 5.31 -0.24 4.31
C ILE A 20 6.58 -1.10 4.39
N LEU A 21 7.76 -0.53 4.14
CA LEU A 21 9.04 -1.22 4.33
C LEU A 21 9.28 -1.58 5.79
N ILE A 22 9.02 -0.65 6.73
CA ILE A 22 9.07 -0.95 8.17
C ILE A 22 8.09 -2.08 8.49
N THR A 23 6.87 -2.03 7.97
CA THR A 23 5.85 -3.06 8.21
C THR A 23 6.26 -4.41 7.62
N LYS A 24 7.02 -4.43 6.53
CA LYS A 24 7.57 -5.65 5.93
C LYS A 24 8.70 -6.26 6.74
N VAL A 25 9.60 -5.42 7.27
CA VAL A 25 10.75 -5.87 8.06
C VAL A 25 10.33 -6.24 9.49
N PHE A 26 9.38 -5.50 10.05
CA PHE A 26 8.86 -5.66 11.40
C PHE A 26 7.34 -5.89 11.39
N PRO A 27 6.86 -6.99 10.79
CA PRO A 27 5.44 -7.27 10.76
C PRO A 27 4.91 -7.50 12.18
N PRO A 28 3.66 -7.09 12.48
CA PRO A 28 3.10 -7.34 13.80
C PRO A 28 2.95 -8.84 14.02
N LYS A 29 3.68 -9.35 15.01
CA LYS A 29 3.72 -10.79 15.31
C LYS A 29 2.47 -11.28 16.02
N ASN A 30 1.72 -10.42 16.70
CA ASN A 30 0.50 -10.77 17.42
C ASN A 30 -0.64 -9.85 16.98
N ILE A 31 -1.88 -10.34 17.14
CA ILE A 31 -3.08 -9.56 16.87
C ILE A 31 -3.04 -8.30 17.73
N ASN A 32 -3.11 -7.14 17.09
CA ASN A 32 -2.95 -5.84 17.72
C ASN A 32 -3.99 -4.87 17.16
N SER A 33 -4.65 -4.13 18.05
CA SER A 33 -5.70 -3.18 17.68
C SER A 33 -5.18 -1.83 17.19
N LEU A 34 -3.87 -1.55 17.27
CA LEU A 34 -3.22 -0.29 16.89
C LEU A 34 -2.29 -0.41 15.69
N TYR A 35 -1.70 -1.58 15.43
CA TYR A 35 -0.68 -1.78 14.40
C TYR A 35 -1.03 -2.93 13.43
N GLY A 36 -0.73 -2.74 12.14
CA GLY A 36 -0.95 -3.71 11.07
C GLY A 36 -2.28 -3.56 10.34
N TYR A 37 -2.56 -4.53 9.47
CA TYR A 37 -3.83 -4.70 8.76
C TYR A 37 -4.90 -5.26 9.72
N ARG A 38 -5.91 -4.45 10.06
CA ARG A 38 -6.81 -4.65 11.22
C ARG A 38 -8.29 -4.74 10.84
N THR A 39 -8.62 -5.49 9.80
CA THR A 39 -10.04 -5.77 9.50
C THR A 39 -10.58 -6.87 10.41
N SER A 40 -11.89 -6.90 10.64
CA SER A 40 -12.53 -7.94 11.47
C SER A 40 -12.22 -9.37 10.99
N ASN A 41 -12.01 -9.55 9.68
CA ASN A 41 -11.64 -10.86 9.12
C ASN A 41 -10.19 -11.24 9.38
N SER A 42 -9.27 -10.29 9.33
CA SER A 42 -7.85 -10.52 9.61
C SER A 42 -7.58 -10.84 11.07
N MET A 43 -8.32 -10.22 12.00
CA MET A 43 -8.10 -10.36 13.44
C MET A 43 -8.79 -11.59 14.06
N LYS A 44 -9.47 -12.44 13.28
CA LYS A 44 -10.23 -13.58 13.84
C LYS A 44 -9.36 -14.63 14.51
N ASN A 45 -8.19 -14.92 13.93
CA ASN A 45 -7.26 -15.90 14.45
C ASN A 45 -5.84 -15.60 13.95
N LYS A 46 -4.85 -16.28 14.52
CA LYS A 46 -3.43 -16.04 14.22
C LYS A 46 -3.07 -16.29 12.75
N SER A 47 -3.63 -17.34 12.14
CA SER A 47 -3.40 -17.68 10.74
C SER A 47 -3.86 -16.58 9.79
N ASN A 48 -5.09 -16.09 9.99
CA ASN A 48 -5.65 -14.97 9.21
C ASN A 48 -4.86 -13.68 9.43
N TRP A 49 -4.40 -13.43 10.65
CA TRP A 49 -3.56 -12.28 10.97
C TRP A 49 -2.26 -12.32 10.19
N ASP A 50 -1.51 -13.42 10.30
CA ASP A 50 -0.19 -13.57 9.66
C ASP A 50 -0.31 -13.52 8.13
N PHE A 51 -1.34 -14.15 7.57
CA PHE A 51 -1.66 -14.06 6.15
C PHE A 51 -1.94 -12.61 5.73
N ALA A 52 -2.82 -11.91 6.44
CA ALA A 52 -3.22 -10.55 6.08
C ALA A 52 -2.04 -9.58 6.14
N GLN A 53 -1.20 -9.65 7.18
CA GLN A 53 -0.01 -8.79 7.28
C GLN A 53 0.95 -9.04 6.11
N LYS A 54 1.24 -10.31 5.80
CA LYS A 54 2.16 -10.65 4.70
C LYS A 54 1.59 -10.29 3.34
N PHE A 55 0.31 -10.60 3.09
CA PHE A 55 -0.31 -10.39 1.79
C PHE A 55 -0.52 -8.91 1.49
N SER A 56 -1.13 -8.16 2.42
CA SER A 56 -1.42 -6.74 2.23
C SER A 56 -0.13 -5.92 2.05
N THR A 57 0.90 -6.17 2.86
CA THR A 57 2.19 -5.47 2.77
C THR A 57 2.88 -5.71 1.43
N ASN A 58 2.92 -6.97 0.97
CA ASN A 58 3.54 -7.29 -0.32
C ASN A 58 2.75 -6.72 -1.50
N LEU A 59 1.43 -6.82 -1.48
CA LEU A 59 0.58 -6.23 -2.51
C LEU A 59 0.74 -4.70 -2.55
N PHE A 60 0.78 -4.05 -1.40
CA PHE A 60 0.90 -2.61 -1.34
C PHE A 60 2.27 -2.13 -1.85
N LEU A 61 3.37 -2.86 -1.57
CA LEU A 61 4.68 -2.56 -2.16
C LEU A 61 4.68 -2.63 -3.68
N ILE A 62 4.04 -3.65 -4.26
CA ILE A 62 3.92 -3.78 -5.72
C ILE A 62 3.17 -2.56 -6.28
N LEU A 63 2.02 -2.20 -5.69
CA LEU A 63 1.22 -1.07 -6.14
C LEU A 63 1.94 0.27 -5.99
N LEU A 64 2.67 0.50 -4.89
CA LEU A 64 3.48 1.71 -4.69
C LEU A 64 4.62 1.80 -5.71
N THR A 65 5.24 0.67 -6.05
CA THR A 65 6.29 0.62 -7.08
C THR A 65 5.72 0.98 -8.45
N VAL A 66 4.56 0.41 -8.82
CA VAL A 66 3.86 0.73 -10.07
C VAL A 66 3.42 2.19 -10.10
N LEU A 67 2.87 2.71 -8.99
CA LEU A 67 2.46 4.10 -8.88
C LEU A 67 3.63 5.07 -9.05
N LEU A 68 4.79 4.75 -8.48
CA LEU A 68 6.00 5.56 -8.62
C LEU A 68 6.48 5.60 -10.09
N LEU A 69 6.50 4.45 -10.77
CA LEU A 69 6.86 4.37 -12.19
C LEU A 69 5.88 5.19 -13.05
N LEU A 70 4.57 5.05 -12.80
CA LEU A 70 3.55 5.83 -13.49
C LEU A 70 3.75 7.33 -13.28
N GLN A 71 4.13 7.75 -12.07
CA GLN A 71 4.37 9.17 -11.80
C GLN A 71 5.60 9.74 -12.48
N ILE A 72 6.67 8.95 -12.58
CA ILE A 72 7.84 9.36 -13.35
C ILE A 72 7.43 9.56 -14.82
N ILE A 73 6.64 8.65 -15.39
CA ILE A 73 6.15 8.76 -16.78
C ILE A 73 5.28 10.00 -16.96
N LEU A 74 4.29 10.22 -16.07
CA LEU A 74 3.42 11.40 -16.15
C LEU A 74 4.21 12.71 -16.01
N TYR A 75 5.22 12.75 -15.15
CA TYR A 75 6.11 13.89 -15.03
C TYR A 75 6.92 14.14 -16.30
N LEU A 76 7.46 13.10 -16.93
CA LEU A 76 8.22 13.26 -18.17
C LEU A 76 7.37 13.78 -19.34
N ILE A 77 6.07 13.45 -19.36
CA ILE A 77 5.15 13.87 -20.43
C ILE A 77 4.57 15.27 -20.16
N PHE A 78 4.14 15.52 -18.92
CA PHE A 78 3.35 16.71 -18.58
C PHE A 78 4.10 17.72 -17.69
N GLY A 79 5.27 17.38 -17.15
CA GLY A 79 6.02 18.19 -16.19
C GLY A 79 5.37 18.26 -14.80
N SER A 80 5.83 19.21 -13.96
CA SER A 80 5.23 19.49 -12.64
C SER A 80 3.98 20.36 -12.76
N THR A 81 2.86 19.77 -13.18
CA THR A 81 1.56 20.45 -13.20
C THR A 81 0.73 20.10 -11.98
N THR A 82 -0.32 20.87 -11.74
CA THR A 82 -1.34 20.57 -10.73
C THR A 82 -1.94 19.17 -10.94
N PHE A 83 -2.16 18.77 -12.19
CA PHE A 83 -2.67 17.44 -12.55
C PHE A 83 -1.73 16.32 -12.11
N THR A 84 -0.43 16.44 -12.41
CA THR A 84 0.58 15.43 -12.01
C THR A 84 0.70 15.30 -10.49
N ASN A 85 0.54 16.40 -9.74
CA ASN A 85 0.54 16.34 -8.28
C ASN A 85 -0.72 15.68 -7.71
N PHE A 86 -1.91 16.01 -8.23
CA PHE A 86 -3.17 15.43 -7.74
C PHE A 86 -3.30 13.93 -8.07
N SER A 87 -2.76 13.49 -9.19
CA SER A 87 -2.84 12.07 -9.59
C SER A 87 -2.11 11.14 -8.60
N VAL A 88 -1.14 11.64 -7.83
CA VAL A 88 -0.46 10.89 -6.75
C VAL A 88 -1.47 10.47 -5.68
N PHE A 89 -2.27 11.42 -5.19
CA PHE A 89 -3.25 11.17 -4.13
C PHE A 89 -4.34 10.21 -4.59
N ILE A 90 -4.83 10.42 -5.81
CA ILE A 90 -5.82 9.53 -6.44
C ILE A 90 -5.25 8.11 -6.55
N GLY A 91 -4.01 7.97 -7.03
CA GLY A 91 -3.34 6.67 -7.15
C GLY A 91 -3.13 5.98 -5.80
N LEU A 92 -2.82 6.72 -4.73
CA LEU A 92 -2.71 6.17 -3.37
C LEU A 92 -4.06 5.67 -2.85
N ILE A 93 -5.15 6.43 -3.02
CA ILE A 93 -6.50 6.02 -2.62
C ILE A 93 -6.90 4.73 -3.34
N ILE A 94 -6.69 4.67 -4.65
CA ILE A 94 -6.95 3.47 -5.45
C ILE A 94 -6.12 2.29 -4.95
N SER A 95 -4.83 2.51 -4.66
CA SER A 95 -3.95 1.44 -4.15
C SER A 95 -4.44 0.88 -2.81
N VAL A 96 -4.84 1.75 -1.87
CA VAL A 96 -5.43 1.34 -0.59
C VAL A 96 -6.71 0.55 -0.80
N ALA A 97 -7.61 1.02 -1.67
CA ALA A 97 -8.85 0.32 -1.97
C ALA A 97 -8.61 -1.08 -2.57
N ILE A 98 -7.64 -1.21 -3.48
CA ILE A 98 -7.24 -2.51 -4.06
C ILE A 98 -6.68 -3.44 -2.98
N VAL A 99 -5.80 -2.94 -2.11
CA VAL A 99 -5.22 -3.74 -1.02
C VAL A 99 -6.31 -4.25 -0.09
N LEU A 100 -7.23 -3.37 0.31
CA LEU A 100 -8.36 -3.74 1.17
C LEU A 100 -9.23 -4.81 0.51
N TYR A 101 -9.68 -4.55 -0.73
CA TYR A 101 -10.55 -5.47 -1.45
C TYR A 101 -9.91 -6.84 -1.67
N GLN A 102 -8.67 -6.88 -2.17
CA GLN A 102 -8.01 -8.15 -2.48
C GLN A 102 -7.66 -8.96 -1.22
N THR A 103 -7.22 -8.29 -0.15
CA THR A 103 -6.90 -8.96 1.11
C THR A 103 -8.17 -9.55 1.74
N GLU A 104 -9.26 -8.79 1.79
CA GLU A 104 -10.54 -9.28 2.29
C GLU A 104 -11.13 -10.40 1.45
N LYS A 105 -11.01 -10.31 0.12
CA LYS A 105 -11.46 -11.37 -0.79
C LYS A 105 -10.74 -12.68 -0.50
N LYS A 106 -9.41 -12.66 -0.36
CA LYS A 106 -8.62 -13.87 -0.06
C LYS A 106 -8.89 -14.42 1.35
N LEU A 107 -9.07 -13.56 2.35
CA LEU A 107 -9.44 -13.95 3.71
C LEU A 107 -10.84 -14.55 3.84
N LYS A 108 -11.73 -14.30 2.87
CA LYS A 108 -13.05 -14.95 2.80
C LYS A 108 -12.97 -16.29 2.10
N GLN A 109 -12.17 -16.40 1.03
CA GLN A 109 -11.97 -17.65 0.30
C GLN A 109 -11.33 -18.74 1.17
N SER A 110 -10.35 -18.41 2.00
CA SER A 110 -9.71 -19.37 2.91
C SER A 110 -10.67 -19.99 3.93
N LYS A 111 -11.73 -19.27 4.31
CA LYS A 111 -12.76 -19.75 5.24
C LYS A 111 -13.79 -20.68 4.62
N THR A 112 -13.91 -20.69 3.29
CA THR A 112 -14.89 -21.53 2.59
C THR A 112 -14.30 -22.91 2.25
N SER A 113 -12.99 -23.08 2.43
CA SER A 113 -12.25 -24.32 2.16
C SER A 113 -11.92 -25.14 3.41
N GLU A 114 -12.28 -24.65 4.60
CA GLU A 114 -12.25 -25.37 5.88
C GLU A 114 -13.68 -25.82 6.23
#